data_AF-A0A2E0F7N3-F1
#
_entry.id   AF-A0A2E0F7N3-F1
#
_cell.length_a   1.000
_cell.length_b   1.000
_cell.length_c   1.000
_cell.angle_alpha   90.00
_cell.angle_beta   90.00
_cell.angle_gamma   90.00
#
_symmetry.space_group_name_H-M   'P 1'
#
loop_
_entity.id
_entity.type
_entity.pdbx_description
1 polymer ?
#
loop_
_entity_poly.entity_id
_entity_poly.type
_entity_poly.pdbx_seq_one_letter_code
_entity_poly.pdbx_strand_id
1 'polypeptide(L)'
;RISNFGLLELSRQRLKVTAEEQISVKCDHCNGSGRVFTSDFLITQIMRTYSEVSYDKPKDKIYILCNSILSKKILEIKQNRKLRDDQFRIKILDNLSNQDFLLCKENEIIVKNCHFNIDIEEINKTIRTKNQKSRNELSKNNELEKKSVSKGRKISETEEDSNNKKIKAVEDKKRKSYRAKAIDYNQTKLAKNLSKKPKSSEKIEIVNQNIEIIKKQKKDEKRQGWWNQ
;
A
#
# COMPACT_ATOMS: atom_id res chain seq x y z
N ARG A 1 -20.73 -19.54 -37.71
CA ARG A 1 -22.06 -18.88 -37.65
C ARG A 1 -22.16 -18.23 -36.27
N ILE A 2 -22.47 -16.94 -36.20
CA ILE A 2 -22.57 -16.23 -34.91
C ILE A 2 -23.96 -16.53 -34.33
N SER A 3 -24.01 -16.84 -33.03
CA SER A 3 -25.25 -17.11 -32.29
C SER A 3 -26.17 -15.88 -32.27
N ASN A 4 -27.47 -16.09 -32.06
CA ASN A 4 -28.42 -15.00 -31.82
C ASN A 4 -28.07 -14.15 -30.58
N PHE A 5 -27.25 -14.69 -29.66
CA PHE A 5 -26.68 -13.95 -28.53
C PHE A 5 -25.41 -13.15 -28.88
N GLY A 6 -24.97 -13.16 -30.15
CA GLY A 6 -23.74 -12.49 -30.60
C GLY A 6 -22.45 -13.25 -30.27
N LEU A 7 -22.53 -14.44 -29.68
CA LEU A 7 -21.37 -15.26 -29.34
C LEU A 7 -20.96 -16.16 -30.51
N LEU A 8 -19.65 -16.37 -30.67
CA LEU A 8 -19.09 -17.33 -31.62
C LEU A 8 -18.46 -18.48 -30.85
N GLU A 9 -18.98 -19.68 -31.06
CA GLU A 9 -18.44 -20.90 -30.47
C GLU A 9 -17.34 -21.47 -31.37
N LEU A 10 -16.17 -21.72 -30.78
CA LEU A 10 -15.03 -22.34 -31.44
C LEU A 10 -14.39 -23.34 -30.47
N SER A 11 -14.03 -24.52 -30.97
CA SER A 11 -13.23 -25.49 -30.22
C SER A 11 -11.77 -25.44 -30.68
N ARG A 12 -10.85 -25.68 -29.74
CA ARG A 12 -9.42 -25.80 -30.02
C ARG A 12 -8.89 -27.02 -29.28
N GLN A 13 -8.02 -27.78 -29.94
CA GLN A 13 -7.30 -28.86 -29.28
C GLN A 13 -6.19 -28.26 -28.41
N ARG A 14 -6.07 -28.75 -27.17
CA ARG A 14 -5.03 -28.31 -26.24
C ARG A 14 -3.75 -29.12 -26.45
N LEU A 15 -2.74 -28.50 -27.06
CA LEU A 15 -1.46 -29.16 -27.37
C LEU A 15 -0.42 -29.03 -26.24
N LYS A 16 -0.54 -27.98 -25.41
CA LYS A 16 0.38 -27.68 -24.31
C LYS A 16 -0.37 -27.06 -23.14
N VAL A 17 0.26 -27.03 -21.97
CA VAL A 17 -0.20 -26.24 -20.83
C VAL A 17 -0.16 -24.76 -21.23
N THR A 18 -1.22 -24.03 -20.91
CA THR A 18 -1.32 -22.60 -21.16
C THR A 18 -0.35 -21.85 -20.25
N ALA A 19 0.22 -20.74 -20.74
CA ALA A 19 1.16 -19.93 -19.96
C ALA A 19 0.54 -19.47 -18.63
N GLU A 20 -0.75 -19.13 -18.65
CA GLU A 20 -1.49 -18.72 -17.46
C GLU A 20 -1.53 -19.81 -16.38
N GLU A 21 -1.66 -21.08 -16.76
CA GLU A 21 -1.62 -22.20 -15.81
C GLU A 21 -0.22 -22.45 -15.25
N GLN A 22 0.84 -22.05 -15.95
CA GLN A 22 2.21 -22.19 -15.46
C GLN A 22 2.55 -21.12 -14.41
N ILE A 23 1.99 -19.91 -14.54
CA ILE A 23 2.31 -18.77 -13.67
C ILE A 23 1.28 -18.52 -12.56
N SER A 24 0.15 -19.23 -12.57
CA SER A 24 -0.94 -19.00 -11.62
C SER A 24 -1.46 -20.27 -10.95
N VAL A 25 -1.81 -20.14 -9.69
CA VAL A 25 -2.45 -21.16 -8.86
C VAL A 25 -3.90 -20.77 -8.56
N LYS A 26 -4.72 -21.74 -8.15
CA LYS A 26 -6.08 -21.46 -7.68
C LYS A 26 -6.02 -20.53 -6.47
N CYS A 27 -6.91 -19.56 -6.43
CA CYS A 27 -6.98 -18.66 -5.29
C CYS A 27 -7.60 -19.38 -4.08
N ASP A 28 -6.88 -19.40 -2.97
CA ASP A 28 -7.33 -20.02 -1.71
C ASP A 28 -8.52 -19.28 -1.08
N HIS A 29 -8.63 -17.96 -1.31
CA HIS A 29 -9.67 -17.14 -0.71
C HIS A 29 -11.05 -17.37 -1.31
N CYS A 30 -11.11 -17.66 -2.62
CA CYS A 30 -12.36 -17.83 -3.36
C CYS A 30 -12.55 -19.26 -3.88
N ASN A 31 -11.82 -20.22 -3.28
CA ASN A 31 -11.85 -21.66 -3.55
C ASN A 31 -11.77 -22.01 -5.05
N GLY A 32 -10.97 -21.27 -5.81
CA GLY A 32 -10.74 -21.52 -7.23
C GLY A 32 -11.74 -20.91 -8.22
N SER A 33 -12.66 -20.05 -7.77
CA SER A 33 -13.42 -19.19 -8.70
C SER A 33 -12.52 -18.17 -9.40
N GLY A 34 -11.40 -17.79 -8.77
CA GLY A 34 -10.32 -17.00 -9.33
C GLY A 34 -8.95 -17.71 -9.25
N ARG A 35 -7.96 -17.08 -9.88
CA ARG A 35 -6.56 -17.52 -9.87
C ARG A 35 -5.67 -16.39 -9.39
N VAL A 36 -4.53 -16.75 -8.83
CA VAL A 36 -3.52 -15.82 -8.30
C VAL A 36 -2.15 -16.24 -8.78
N PHE A 37 -1.23 -15.28 -8.94
CA PHE A 37 0.12 -15.60 -9.38
C PHE A 37 0.89 -16.45 -8.36
N THR A 38 1.76 -17.31 -8.86
CA THR A 38 2.71 -18.04 -8.03
C THR A 38 3.70 -17.06 -7.40
N SER A 39 4.25 -17.43 -6.24
CA SER A 39 5.30 -16.62 -5.59
C SER A 39 6.49 -16.39 -6.50
N ASP A 40 6.84 -17.38 -7.32
CA ASP A 40 8.05 -17.35 -8.12
C ASP A 40 7.89 -16.41 -9.30
N PHE A 41 6.69 -16.39 -9.90
CA PHE A 41 6.33 -15.40 -10.90
C PHE A 41 6.33 -13.99 -10.29
N LEU A 42 5.72 -13.82 -9.11
CA LEU A 42 5.67 -12.54 -8.43
C LEU A 42 7.06 -11.99 -8.11
N ILE A 43 7.96 -12.84 -7.61
CA ILE A 43 9.35 -12.45 -7.34
C ILE A 43 10.07 -12.08 -8.62
N THR A 44 9.86 -12.83 -9.70
CA THR A 44 10.43 -12.51 -11.01
C THR A 44 9.95 -11.13 -11.50
N GLN A 45 8.68 -10.81 -11.30
CA GLN A 45 8.11 -9.50 -11.62
C GLN A 45 8.70 -8.39 -10.75
N ILE A 46 8.83 -8.60 -9.44
CA ILE A 46 9.49 -7.67 -8.51
C ILE A 46 10.93 -7.40 -8.95
N MET A 47 11.69 -8.44 -9.29
CA MET A 47 13.08 -8.28 -9.70
C MET A 47 13.22 -7.52 -11.02
N ARG A 48 12.35 -7.79 -12.00
CA ARG A 48 12.33 -7.05 -13.28
C ARG A 48 12.01 -5.58 -13.08
N THR A 49 10.94 -5.27 -12.36
CA THR A 49 10.55 -3.88 -12.05
C THR A 49 11.62 -3.16 -11.25
N TYR A 50 12.26 -3.82 -10.28
CA TYR A 50 13.43 -3.28 -9.59
C TYR A 50 14.58 -2.97 -10.55
N SER A 51 14.91 -3.88 -11.49
CA SER A 51 15.97 -3.67 -12.47
C SER A 51 15.68 -2.48 -13.39
N GLU A 52 14.43 -2.31 -13.85
CA GLU A 52 14.01 -1.16 -14.65
C GLU A 52 14.21 0.15 -13.88
N VAL A 53 13.70 0.22 -12.65
CA VAL A 53 13.80 1.42 -11.81
C VAL A 53 15.25 1.74 -11.42
N SER A 54 16.06 0.70 -11.19
CA SER A 54 17.48 0.84 -10.87
C SER A 54 18.29 1.30 -12.09
N TYR A 55 17.91 0.88 -13.30
CA TYR A 55 18.56 1.31 -14.53
C TYR A 55 18.37 2.82 -14.77
N ASP A 56 17.15 3.32 -14.56
CA ASP A 56 16.85 4.75 -14.73
C ASP A 56 17.59 5.64 -13.72
N LYS A 57 17.77 5.17 -12.48
CA LYS A 57 18.36 5.95 -11.37
C LYS A 57 19.30 5.09 -10.51
N PRO A 58 20.55 4.84 -10.96
CA PRO A 58 21.43 3.82 -10.35
C PRO A 58 21.96 4.16 -8.96
N LYS A 59 21.87 5.43 -8.52
CA LYS A 59 22.37 5.88 -7.21
C LYS A 59 21.31 5.87 -6.11
N ASP A 60 20.05 5.67 -6.46
CA ASP A 60 18.96 5.78 -5.50
C ASP A 60 18.79 4.46 -4.72
N LYS A 61 18.59 4.58 -3.40
CA LYS A 61 18.28 3.44 -2.55
C LYS A 61 16.82 3.05 -2.74
N ILE A 62 16.60 1.89 -3.35
CA ILE A 62 15.26 1.34 -3.59
C ILE A 62 14.96 0.30 -2.51
N TYR A 63 13.76 0.40 -1.93
CA TYR A 63 13.24 -0.50 -0.93
C TYR A 63 12.12 -1.35 -1.53
N ILE A 64 12.18 -2.66 -1.27
CA ILE A 64 11.12 -3.62 -1.56
C ILE A 64 10.39 -3.88 -0.25
N LEU A 65 9.13 -3.47 -0.16
CA LEU A 65 8.26 -3.80 0.97
C LEU A 65 7.37 -4.99 0.58
N CYS A 66 7.39 -6.04 1.38
CA CYS A 66 6.59 -7.24 1.15
C CYS A 66 6.26 -7.94 2.48
N ASN A 67 5.38 -8.94 2.41
CA ASN A 67 5.14 -9.84 3.54
C ASN A 67 6.39 -10.66 3.87
N SER A 68 6.53 -11.08 5.13
CA SER A 68 7.57 -11.99 5.63
C SER A 68 7.81 -13.26 4.78
N ILE A 69 6.76 -13.84 4.20
CA ILE A 69 6.87 -15.05 3.38
C ILE A 69 7.60 -14.74 2.07
N LEU A 70 7.18 -13.66 1.39
CA LEU A 70 7.84 -13.19 0.17
C LEU A 70 9.27 -12.71 0.47
N SER A 71 9.49 -12.00 1.57
CA SER A 71 10.82 -11.48 1.91
C SER A 71 11.84 -12.59 2.07
N LYS A 72 11.46 -13.72 2.71
CA LYS A 72 12.31 -14.90 2.87
C LYS A 72 12.67 -15.51 1.52
N LYS A 73 11.68 -15.71 0.64
CA LYS A 73 11.91 -16.26 -0.71
C LYS A 73 12.81 -15.36 -1.56
N ILE A 74 12.62 -14.04 -1.50
CA ILE A 74 13.48 -13.09 -2.21
C ILE A 74 14.91 -13.15 -1.67
N LEU A 75 15.09 -13.25 -0.36
CA LEU A 75 16.41 -13.36 0.26
C LEU A 75 17.12 -14.66 -0.13
N GLU A 76 16.40 -15.78 -0.16
CA GLU A 76 16.92 -17.07 -0.62
C GLU A 76 17.39 -16.99 -2.08
N ILE A 77 16.58 -16.40 -2.96
CA ILE A 77 16.97 -16.17 -4.36
C ILE A 77 18.18 -15.25 -4.47
N LYS A 78 18.28 -14.22 -3.63
CA LYS A 78 19.42 -13.31 -3.56
C LYS A 78 20.71 -14.07 -3.21
N GLN A 79 20.64 -14.96 -2.22
CA GLN A 79 21.76 -15.82 -1.80
C GLN A 79 22.15 -16.80 -2.92
N ASN A 80 21.18 -17.49 -3.51
CA ASN A 80 21.41 -18.48 -4.56
C ASN A 80 22.01 -17.86 -5.83
N ARG A 81 21.59 -16.65 -6.20
CA ARG A 81 22.10 -15.93 -7.38
C ARG A 81 23.34 -15.08 -7.12
N LYS A 82 23.90 -15.10 -5.89
CA LYS A 82 25.06 -14.28 -5.49
C LYS A 82 24.92 -12.80 -5.88
N LEU A 83 23.71 -12.25 -5.76
CA LEU A 83 23.47 -10.85 -6.09
C LEU A 83 24.18 -9.96 -5.06
N ARG A 84 24.87 -8.91 -5.53
CA ARG A 84 25.61 -7.98 -4.67
C ARG A 84 24.67 -7.33 -3.63
N ASP A 85 25.18 -7.13 -2.42
CA ASP A 85 24.39 -6.63 -1.30
C ASP A 85 23.76 -5.24 -1.52
N ASP A 86 24.40 -4.43 -2.36
CA ASP A 86 24.03 -3.04 -2.62
C ASP A 86 22.86 -2.85 -3.60
N GLN A 87 22.34 -3.91 -4.22
CA GLN A 87 21.29 -3.74 -5.23
C GLN A 87 19.99 -3.23 -4.60
N PHE A 88 19.39 -3.99 -3.68
CA PHE A 88 18.10 -3.62 -3.12
C PHE A 88 17.98 -3.96 -1.64
N ARG A 89 17.15 -3.19 -0.94
CA ARG A 89 16.85 -3.39 0.48
C ARG A 89 15.45 -3.95 0.63
N ILE A 90 15.35 -5.10 1.31
CA ILE A 90 14.05 -5.71 1.60
C ILE A 90 13.62 -5.29 3.01
N LYS A 91 12.37 -4.88 3.16
CA LYS A 91 11.73 -4.58 4.44
C LYS A 91 10.39 -5.31 4.51
N ILE A 92 10.05 -5.73 5.72
CA ILE A 92 8.78 -6.41 5.97
C ILE A 92 7.75 -5.35 6.37
N LEU A 93 6.57 -5.41 5.77
CA LEU A 93 5.40 -4.64 6.18
C LEU A 93 4.25 -5.63 6.40
N ASP A 94 3.85 -5.78 7.67
CA ASP A 94 2.93 -6.84 8.09
C ASP A 94 1.50 -6.68 7.54
N ASN A 95 1.13 -5.46 7.13
CA ASN A 95 -0.17 -5.16 6.55
C ASN A 95 -0.33 -5.68 5.10
N LEU A 96 0.76 -6.15 4.46
CA LEU A 96 0.72 -6.69 3.09
C LEU A 96 0.29 -8.16 3.08
N SER A 97 -0.58 -8.53 2.13
CA SER A 97 -0.87 -9.94 1.87
C SER A 97 0.31 -10.65 1.19
N ASN A 98 0.22 -11.97 1.04
CA ASN A 98 1.26 -12.80 0.42
C ASN A 98 1.50 -12.50 -1.07
N GLN A 99 0.61 -11.76 -1.72
CA GLN A 99 0.70 -11.39 -3.13
C GLN A 99 1.01 -9.91 -3.32
N ASP A 100 1.00 -9.15 -2.24
CA ASP A 100 1.20 -7.72 -2.30
C ASP A 100 2.67 -7.35 -2.15
N PHE A 101 3.08 -6.33 -2.89
CA PHE A 101 4.40 -5.73 -2.73
C PHE A 101 4.38 -4.24 -3.10
N LEU A 102 5.39 -3.53 -2.59
CA LEU A 102 5.64 -2.13 -2.90
C LEU A 102 7.11 -1.95 -3.26
N LEU A 103 7.36 -1.12 -4.27
CA LEU A 103 8.69 -0.64 -4.59
C LEU A 103 8.73 0.87 -4.32
N CYS A 104 9.58 1.30 -3.40
CA CYS A 104 9.58 2.68 -2.92
C CYS A 104 10.97 3.22 -2.67
N LYS A 105 11.07 4.55 -2.71
CA LYS A 105 12.17 5.35 -2.18
C LYS A 105 11.71 6.04 -0.91
N GLU A 106 12.63 6.77 -0.26
CA GLU A 106 12.25 7.67 0.81
C GLU A 106 11.27 8.72 0.26
N ASN A 107 10.08 8.81 0.86
CA ASN A 107 8.97 9.70 0.47
C ASN A 107 8.29 9.44 -0.89
N GLU A 108 8.59 8.37 -1.62
CA GLU A 108 8.01 8.12 -2.96
C GLU A 108 7.68 6.64 -3.17
N ILE A 109 6.46 6.34 -3.62
CA ILE A 109 6.05 4.99 -4.06
C ILE A 109 6.20 4.94 -5.59
N ILE A 110 7.00 4.01 -6.08
CA ILE A 110 7.30 3.86 -7.50
C ILE A 110 6.37 2.83 -8.12
N VAL A 111 6.27 1.66 -7.48
CA VAL A 111 5.38 0.57 -7.91
C VAL A 111 4.54 0.13 -6.73
N LYS A 112 3.24 -0.01 -6.99
CA LYS A 112 2.26 -0.48 -6.02
C LYS A 112 1.50 -1.67 -6.59
N ASN A 113 1.67 -2.83 -5.97
CA ASN A 113 0.88 -4.02 -6.25
C ASN A 113 0.07 -4.39 -5.01
N CYS A 114 -0.92 -3.57 -4.68
CA CYS A 114 -1.89 -3.83 -3.61
C CYS A 114 -3.07 -2.87 -3.71
N HIS A 115 -4.21 -3.25 -3.13
CA HIS A 115 -5.45 -2.48 -3.19
C HIS A 115 -5.65 -1.51 -2.02
N PHE A 116 -4.91 -1.67 -0.92
CA PHE A 116 -5.06 -0.80 0.25
C PHE A 116 -4.32 0.52 0.06
N ASN A 117 -4.80 1.59 0.71
CA ASN A 117 -4.11 2.88 0.72
C ASN A 117 -3.00 2.83 1.78
N ILE A 118 -1.76 3.11 1.36
CA ILE A 118 -0.61 3.19 2.26
C ILE A 118 -0.21 4.64 2.41
N ASP A 119 -0.13 5.08 3.65
CA ASP A 119 0.42 6.39 3.97
C ASP A 119 1.94 6.37 3.82
N ILE A 120 2.48 7.35 3.09
CA ILE A 120 3.92 7.52 2.89
C ILE A 120 4.66 7.66 4.24
N GLU A 121 3.99 8.23 5.25
CA GLU A 121 4.52 8.34 6.61
C GLU A 121 4.76 6.96 7.26
N GLU A 122 3.93 5.95 6.98
CA GLU A 122 4.09 4.58 7.47
C GLU A 122 5.26 3.87 6.78
N ILE A 123 5.37 4.01 5.46
CA ILE A 123 6.50 3.50 4.67
C ILE A 123 7.83 4.07 5.17
N ASN A 124 7.85 5.38 5.42
CA ASN A 124 9.05 6.03 5.94
C ASN A 124 9.42 5.54 7.34
N LYS A 125 8.44 5.22 8.19
CA LYS A 125 8.71 4.58 9.50
C LYS A 125 9.34 3.20 9.29
N THR A 126 8.80 2.36 8.41
CA THR A 126 9.35 1.02 8.15
C THR A 126 10.72 1.04 7.49
N ILE A 127 11.01 2.06 6.69
CA ILE A 127 12.36 2.28 6.12
C ILE A 127 13.36 2.68 7.22
N ARG A 128 12.96 3.62 8.10
CA ARG A 128 13.81 4.20 9.15
C ARG A 128 14.05 3.30 10.35
N THR A 129 13.17 2.33 10.63
CA THR A 129 13.40 1.36 11.70
C THR A 129 14.70 0.60 11.40
N LYS A 130 15.75 0.92 12.17
CA LYS A 130 16.97 0.12 12.23
C LYS A 130 16.57 -1.26 12.75
N ASN A 131 17.18 -2.31 12.20
CA ASN A 131 17.02 -3.68 12.68
C ASN A 131 17.47 -3.78 14.16
N GLN A 132 16.60 -3.43 15.10
CA GLN A 132 16.71 -3.81 16.50
C GLN A 132 15.76 -4.97 16.72
N LYS A 133 16.22 -6.20 16.44
CA LYS A 133 15.81 -7.44 17.13
C LYS A 133 16.58 -8.64 16.58
N SER A 134 17.67 -8.98 17.28
CA SER A 134 18.02 -10.37 17.57
C SER A 134 18.93 -10.38 18.81
N ARG A 135 18.34 -10.33 20.01
CA ARG A 135 18.95 -10.97 21.19
C ARG A 135 18.08 -11.10 22.45
N ASN A 136 16.96 -10.39 22.59
CA ASN A 136 16.19 -10.45 23.84
C ASN A 136 14.78 -11.02 23.62
N GLU A 137 14.67 -12.35 23.55
CA GLU A 137 13.41 -13.07 23.79
C GLU A 137 13.71 -14.54 24.19
N LEU A 138 14.75 -14.76 24.99
CA LEU A 138 15.01 -16.04 25.66
C LEU A 138 15.61 -15.81 27.06
N SER A 139 14.86 -15.13 27.93
CA SER A 139 15.08 -15.13 29.39
C SER A 139 14.03 -14.24 30.06
N LYS A 140 12.84 -14.80 30.31
CA LYS A 140 11.88 -14.37 31.34
C LYS A 140 10.66 -15.27 31.18
N ASN A 141 10.73 -16.40 31.88
CA ASN A 141 9.70 -17.38 32.24
C ASN A 141 10.56 -18.56 32.73
N ASN A 142 10.98 -18.67 33.98
CA ASN A 142 10.15 -18.84 35.17
C ASN A 142 11.02 -18.54 36.40
N GLU A 143 10.59 -17.64 37.29
CA GLU A 143 10.95 -17.67 38.72
C GLU A 143 10.21 -16.56 39.46
N LEU A 144 8.91 -16.75 39.68
CA LEU A 144 8.15 -16.03 40.71
C LEU A 144 7.03 -16.93 41.25
N GLU A 145 7.41 -17.98 41.98
CA GLU A 145 6.66 -18.38 43.17
C GLU A 145 7.40 -17.80 44.39
N LYS A 146 6.92 -16.65 44.86
CA LYS A 146 7.34 -16.06 46.14
C LYS A 146 6.44 -16.63 47.23
N LYS A 147 6.99 -17.46 48.12
CA LYS A 147 6.54 -17.57 49.51
C LYS A 147 7.60 -16.95 50.42
N SER A 148 7.12 -16.00 51.21
CA SER A 148 7.55 -15.58 52.56
C SER A 148 8.99 -15.85 52.99
N VAL A 149 9.70 -14.80 53.43
CA VAL A 149 10.12 -14.61 54.84
C VAL A 149 10.81 -13.26 54.97
N SER A 150 10.56 -12.67 56.13
CA SER A 150 10.97 -11.38 56.67
C SER A 150 12.47 -11.22 56.93
N LYS A 151 13.01 -10.02 56.73
CA LYS A 151 13.78 -9.23 57.75
C LYS A 151 14.28 -7.92 57.14
N GLY A 152 14.03 -6.82 57.87
CA GLY A 152 14.22 -5.46 57.37
C GLY A 152 15.59 -4.83 57.64
N ARG A 153 15.73 -3.57 57.21
CA ARG A 153 16.41 -2.50 57.97
C ARG A 153 16.17 -1.12 57.31
N LYS A 154 15.61 -0.22 58.13
CA LYS A 154 15.71 1.25 58.23
C LYS A 154 16.13 2.06 56.99
N ILE A 155 15.25 2.99 56.59
CA ILE A 155 15.60 4.24 55.90
C ILE A 155 15.22 5.38 56.85
N SER A 156 16.17 6.27 57.11
CA SER A 156 16.02 7.50 57.88
C SER A 156 15.49 8.63 56.99
N GLU A 157 14.63 9.44 57.60
CA GLU A 157 13.96 10.62 57.08
C GLU A 157 14.93 11.77 56.75
N THR A 158 14.51 12.64 55.82
CA THR A 158 14.68 14.10 55.90
C THR A 158 13.68 14.74 54.94
N GLU A 159 12.62 15.31 55.52
CA GLU A 159 11.82 16.42 54.96
C GLU A 159 12.71 17.68 55.02
N GLU A 160 12.70 18.62 54.07
CA GLU A 160 11.82 19.78 53.84
C GLU A 160 12.58 20.57 52.71
N ASP A 161 12.07 21.46 51.86
CA ASP A 161 10.95 22.37 52.03
C ASP A 161 10.57 23.03 50.69
N SER A 162 9.36 23.56 50.69
CA SER A 162 8.67 24.21 49.57
C SER A 162 9.11 25.66 49.36
N ASN A 163 9.11 26.15 48.09
CA ASN A 163 8.93 27.59 47.86
C ASN A 163 8.31 27.95 46.50
N ASN A 164 7.22 28.69 46.61
CA ASN A 164 6.25 29.07 45.58
C ASN A 164 6.67 30.41 44.95
N LYS A 165 6.73 30.52 43.62
CA LYS A 165 6.82 31.82 42.92
C LYS A 165 5.80 31.91 41.79
N LYS A 166 4.73 32.68 42.07
CA LYS A 166 3.76 33.19 41.09
C LYS A 166 4.48 34.11 40.09
N ILE A 167 4.42 33.77 38.80
CA ILE A 167 4.76 34.69 37.71
C ILE A 167 3.56 34.72 36.74
N LYS A 168 3.07 35.94 36.47
CA LYS A 168 1.92 36.26 35.63
C LYS A 168 2.17 35.79 34.19
N ALA A 169 1.25 35.00 33.63
CA ALA A 169 1.30 34.53 32.25
C ALA A 169 0.99 35.68 31.28
N VAL A 170 1.98 36.09 30.49
CA VAL A 170 1.79 36.88 29.27
C VAL A 170 1.71 35.87 28.13
N GLU A 171 0.55 35.77 27.48
CA GLU A 171 0.35 34.87 26.34
C GLU A 171 1.12 35.36 25.11
N ASP A 172 2.37 34.91 24.98
CA ASP A 172 3.09 35.00 23.72
C ASP A 172 2.44 34.09 22.69
N LYS A 173 1.68 34.68 21.76
CA LYS A 173 1.11 33.97 20.60
C LYS A 173 2.24 33.49 19.69
N LYS A 174 2.80 32.32 20.02
CA LYS A 174 3.77 31.62 19.16
C LYS A 174 3.19 31.44 17.77
N ARG A 175 3.98 31.76 16.76
CA ARG A 175 3.63 31.62 15.33
C ARG A 175 3.30 30.16 15.05
N LYS A 176 2.03 29.86 14.79
CA LYS A 176 1.56 28.51 14.44
C LYS A 176 2.32 27.98 13.23
N SER A 177 2.77 26.73 13.28
CA SER A 177 3.44 26.03 12.18
C SER A 177 2.51 25.89 10.97
N TYR A 178 3.07 25.74 9.77
CA TYR A 178 2.28 25.55 8.54
C TYR A 178 1.33 24.35 8.66
N ARG A 179 1.74 23.27 9.34
CA ARG A 179 0.89 22.09 9.58
C ARG A 179 -0.29 22.40 10.50
N ALA A 180 -0.09 23.19 11.55
CA ALA A 180 -1.18 23.62 12.43
C ALA A 180 -2.21 24.50 11.68
N LYS A 181 -1.73 25.37 10.79
CA LYS A 181 -2.61 26.20 9.94
C LYS A 181 -3.44 25.36 8.95
N ALA A 182 -2.88 24.28 8.40
CA ALA A 182 -3.61 23.40 7.48
C ALA A 182 -4.72 22.60 8.18
N ILE A 183 -4.50 22.17 9.42
CA ILE A 183 -5.51 21.47 10.22
C ILE A 183 -6.66 22.42 10.57
N ASP A 184 -6.35 23.64 11.02
CA ASP A 184 -7.35 24.69 11.29
C ASP A 184 -8.16 25.02 10.01
N TYR A 185 -7.52 25.04 8.84
CA TYR A 185 -8.18 25.27 7.55
C TYR A 185 -9.18 24.16 7.17
N ASN A 186 -8.81 22.89 7.39
CA ASN A 186 -9.70 21.76 7.09
C ASN A 186 -10.91 21.72 8.03
N GLN A 187 -10.71 22.01 9.32
CA GLN A 187 -11.80 22.08 10.30
C GLN A 187 -12.78 23.23 10.00
N THR A 188 -12.26 24.41 9.65
CA THR A 188 -13.11 25.56 9.27
C THR A 188 -13.88 25.32 7.97
N LYS A 189 -13.31 24.58 7.00
CA LYS A 189 -14.00 24.21 5.75
C LYS A 189 -15.13 23.19 5.99
N LEU A 190 -14.90 22.21 6.87
CA LEU A 190 -15.93 21.26 7.31
C LEU A 190 -17.07 21.98 8.04
N ALA A 191 -16.76 22.90 8.96
CA ALA A 191 -17.77 23.69 9.67
C ALA A 191 -18.57 24.63 8.74
N LYS A 192 -17.94 25.20 7.70
CA LYS A 192 -18.62 26.02 6.68
C LYS A 192 -19.51 25.19 5.73
N ASN A 193 -19.25 23.89 5.59
CA ASN A 193 -20.06 23.01 4.76
C ASN A 193 -21.28 22.46 5.52
N LEU A 194 -21.19 22.32 6.84
CA LEU A 194 -22.32 21.93 7.71
C LEU A 194 -23.34 23.06 7.93
N SER A 195 -22.92 24.32 7.81
CA SER A 195 -23.78 25.51 8.01
C SER A 195 -24.51 25.99 6.76
N LYS A 196 -24.24 25.40 5.59
CA LYS A 196 -25.00 25.69 4.35
C LYS A 196 -26.21 24.77 4.28
N LYS A 197 -27.42 25.33 4.48
CA LYS A 197 -28.67 24.65 4.11
C LYS A 197 -28.61 24.24 2.63
N PRO A 198 -29.07 23.04 2.25
CA PRO A 198 -29.09 22.63 0.85
C PRO A 198 -30.00 23.60 0.08
N LYS A 199 -29.44 24.24 -0.96
CA LYS A 199 -30.27 24.99 -1.91
C LYS A 199 -31.18 23.99 -2.61
N SER A 200 -32.47 24.28 -2.54
CA SER A 200 -33.58 23.56 -3.17
C SER A 200 -33.28 23.21 -4.62
N SER A 201 -33.82 22.06 -5.04
CA SER A 201 -33.77 21.53 -6.40
C SER A 201 -34.27 22.53 -7.45
N GLU A 202 -33.35 23.28 -8.06
CA GLU A 202 -33.58 23.86 -9.37
C GLU A 202 -33.36 22.75 -10.42
N LYS A 203 -34.42 22.42 -11.15
CA LYS A 203 -34.36 21.53 -12.32
C LYS A 203 -33.45 22.19 -13.36
N ILE A 204 -32.30 21.58 -13.64
CA ILE A 204 -31.47 21.95 -14.79
C ILE A 204 -32.15 21.37 -16.02
N GLU A 205 -32.68 22.22 -16.90
CA GLU A 205 -33.14 21.79 -18.22
C GLU A 205 -31.93 21.38 -19.07
N ILE A 206 -31.82 20.08 -19.32
CA ILE A 206 -30.81 19.53 -20.23
C ILE A 206 -31.36 19.68 -21.65
N VAL A 207 -31.08 20.82 -22.29
CA VAL A 207 -31.32 20.98 -23.73
C VAL A 207 -30.23 20.20 -24.49
N ASN A 208 -30.52 18.93 -24.80
CA ASN A 208 -29.64 18.06 -25.57
C ASN A 208 -29.62 18.42 -27.06
N GLN A 209 -28.85 19.44 -27.45
CA GLN A 209 -28.69 19.87 -28.85
C GLN A 209 -27.94 18.85 -29.74
N ASN A 210 -27.41 17.77 -29.18
CA ASN A 210 -26.56 16.81 -29.91
C ASN A 210 -27.29 15.58 -30.49
N ILE A 211 -28.63 15.49 -30.37
CA ILE A 211 -29.41 14.36 -30.92
C ILE A 211 -29.83 14.59 -32.38
N GLU A 212 -29.88 15.83 -32.86
CA GLU A 212 -30.29 16.14 -34.24
C GLU A 212 -29.18 15.90 -35.28
N ILE A 213 -27.92 15.92 -34.86
CA ILE A 213 -26.75 15.70 -35.74
C ILE A 213 -26.68 14.23 -36.19
N ILE A 214 -27.16 13.29 -35.36
CA ILE A 214 -27.13 11.85 -35.64
C ILE A 214 -28.22 11.43 -36.64
N LYS A 215 -29.30 12.21 -36.78
CA LYS A 215 -30.42 11.87 -37.69
C LYS A 215 -30.14 12.21 -39.16
N LYS A 216 -29.13 13.05 -39.47
CA LYS A 216 -28.85 13.51 -40.85
C LYS A 216 -27.77 12.71 -41.60
N GLN A 217 -27.18 11.68 -41.00
CA GLN A 217 -26.18 10.82 -41.66
C GLN A 217 -26.70 9.46 -42.12
N LYS A 218 -28.01 9.33 -42.40
CA LYS A 218 -28.50 8.26 -43.27
C LYS A 218 -28.36 8.71 -44.72
N LYS A 219 -27.14 8.67 -45.24
CA LYS A 219 -26.87 8.66 -46.68
C LYS A 219 -26.04 7.42 -47.02
N ASP A 220 -26.51 6.74 -48.04
CA ASP A 220 -26.11 5.43 -48.52
C ASP A 220 -24.61 5.28 -48.79
N GLU A 221 -23.88 4.71 -47.84
CA GLU A 221 -22.55 4.15 -48.12
C GLU A 221 -22.67 2.64 -48.30
N LYS A 222 -22.58 2.24 -49.56
CA LYS A 222 -22.54 0.86 -50.02
C LYS A 222 -21.45 0.11 -49.25
N ARG A 223 -21.87 -0.92 -48.51
CA ARG A 223 -20.99 -1.88 -47.85
C ARG A 223 -20.08 -2.57 -48.88
N GLN A 224 -18.85 -2.11 -49.00
CA GLN A 224 -17.75 -2.90 -49.54
C GLN A 224 -16.78 -3.15 -48.40
N GLY A 225 -16.92 -4.32 -47.77
CA GLY A 225 -16.06 -4.75 -46.68
C GLY A 225 -14.75 -5.34 -47.22
N TRP A 226 -13.67 -5.11 -46.49
CA TRP A 226 -12.29 -5.54 -46.75
C TRP A 226 -12.06 -7.08 -46.65
N TRP A 227 -13.10 -7.89 -46.82
CA TRP A 227 -13.05 -9.36 -46.74
C TRP A 227 -13.27 -10.05 -48.10
N ASN A 228 -13.31 -9.28 -49.18
CA ASN A 228 -13.26 -9.82 -50.54
C ASN A 228 -11.87 -9.54 -51.12
N GLN A 229 -10.91 -10.40 -50.78
CA GLN A 229 -9.68 -10.61 -51.53
C GLN A 229 -9.29 -12.09 -51.42
#